data_AF-C6TAB5-F1
#
_entry.id   AF-C6TAB5-F1
#
_cell.length_a   1.000
_cell.length_b   1.000
_cell.length_c   1.000
_cell.angle_alpha   90.00
_cell.angle_beta   90.00
_cell.angle_gamma   90.00
#
_symmetry.space_group_name_H-M   'P 1'
#
loop_
_entity.id
_entity.type
_entity.pdbx_description
1 polymer ?
#
loop_
_entity_poly.entity_id
_entity_poly.type
_entity_poly.pdbx_seq_one_letter_code
_entity_poly.pdbx_strand_id
1 'polypeptide(L)'
;MSNSSAGTSSKPRTASSQPSETSSKRKRGVFQKELQHMMYGFEDDPNPLPESVALMEDIVVEYVTELVHKAQDIGSQRGKLSVEDFLYLIRKDSPKLNRCTELLL
;
A
#
# COMPACT_ATOMS: atom_id res chain seq x y z
N MET A 1 39.99 50.88 28.35
CA MET A 1 41.09 50.33 27.52
C MET A 1 41.03 48.81 27.64
N SER A 2 41.06 48.09 26.50
CA SER A 2 41.05 46.61 26.35
C SER A 2 39.68 45.92 26.54
N ASN A 3 38.96 45.62 25.44
CA ASN A 3 38.96 44.40 24.59
C ASN A 3 37.83 43.43 25.03
N SER A 4 36.70 43.36 24.34
CA SER A 4 36.38 42.68 23.06
C SER A 4 35.94 41.22 23.26
N SER A 5 34.68 40.98 22.86
CA SER A 5 33.92 39.72 22.82
C SER A 5 34.23 38.87 21.59
N ALA A 6 34.29 37.54 21.74
CA ALA A 6 34.12 36.52 20.70
C ALA A 6 33.70 35.23 21.41
N GLY A 7 32.83 34.35 20.93
CA GLY A 7 32.10 34.18 19.68
C GLY A 7 31.47 32.78 19.79
N THR A 8 30.17 32.65 19.50
CA THR A 8 29.39 31.42 19.59
C THR A 8 29.82 30.40 18.52
N SER A 9 29.99 29.13 18.91
CA SER A 9 30.28 28.03 17.99
C SER A 9 29.04 27.13 17.83
N SER A 10 28.40 27.20 16.67
CA SER A 10 27.32 26.32 16.22
C SER A 10 27.90 25.10 15.50
N LYS A 11 27.65 23.90 16.02
CA LYS A 11 27.89 22.63 15.31
C LYS A 11 26.63 22.22 14.53
N PRO A 12 26.73 21.86 13.24
CA PRO A 12 25.60 21.33 12.49
C PRO A 12 25.35 19.87 12.90
N ARG A 13 24.09 19.53 13.20
CA ARG A 13 23.65 18.14 13.34
C ARG A 13 23.18 17.65 11.97
N THR A 14 23.97 16.75 11.39
CA THR A 14 23.65 15.97 10.19
C THR A 14 22.45 15.08 10.50
N ALA A 15 21.32 15.32 9.82
CA ALA A 15 20.16 14.45 9.86
C ALA A 15 20.42 13.23 8.95
N SER A 16 20.71 12.08 9.56
CA SER A 16 20.68 10.80 8.87
C SER A 16 19.23 10.39 8.64
N SER A 17 18.76 10.49 7.41
CA SER A 17 17.51 9.89 6.94
C SER A 17 17.67 8.35 6.93
N GLN A 18 17.19 7.68 7.98
CA GLN A 18 17.00 6.23 7.93
C GLN A 18 15.79 5.92 7.03
N PRO A 19 15.87 4.93 6.12
CA PRO A 19 14.70 4.40 5.47
C PRO A 19 13.82 3.75 6.54
N SER A 20 12.56 4.15 6.60
CA SER A 20 11.55 3.53 7.45
C SER A 20 11.30 2.10 6.98
N GLU A 21 12.03 1.13 7.54
CA GLU A 21 11.62 -0.27 7.50
C GLU A 21 10.41 -0.45 8.41
N THR A 22 9.24 -0.06 7.93
CA THR A 22 7.97 -0.53 8.50
C THR A 22 7.75 -1.97 8.04
N SER A 23 8.61 -2.88 8.49
CA SER A 23 8.30 -4.30 8.57
C SER A 23 7.27 -4.48 9.69
N SER A 24 6.06 -3.98 9.44
CA SER A 24 4.89 -4.31 10.25
C SER A 24 4.82 -5.83 10.26
N LYS A 25 4.93 -6.43 11.45
CA LYS A 25 4.74 -7.86 11.69
C LYS A 25 3.33 -8.24 11.24
N ARG A 26 3.15 -8.44 9.94
CA ARG A 26 1.89 -8.87 9.35
C ARG A 26 1.62 -10.25 9.92
N LYS A 27 0.42 -10.44 10.49
CA LYS A 27 -0.09 -11.77 10.77
C LYS A 27 -0.18 -12.46 9.42
N ARG A 28 0.72 -13.41 9.16
CA ARG A 28 0.67 -14.24 7.95
C ARG A 28 -0.49 -15.21 8.11
N GLY A 29 -1.14 -15.52 7.00
CA GLY A 29 -2.18 -16.54 6.95
C GLY A 29 -3.59 -16.02 7.23
N VAL A 30 -3.82 -14.71 7.14
CA VAL A 30 -5.12 -14.11 7.52
C VAL A 30 -6.21 -14.44 6.51
N PHE A 31 -5.84 -14.55 5.23
CA PHE A 31 -6.78 -14.74 4.11
C PHE A 31 -6.69 -16.12 3.47
N GLN A 32 -6.03 -17.10 4.11
CA GLN A 32 -5.73 -18.39 3.49
C GLN A 32 -6.98 -19.09 2.98
N LYS A 33 -8.04 -19.12 3.79
CA LYS A 33 -9.30 -19.77 3.43
C LYS A 33 -9.98 -19.05 2.27
N GLU A 34 -10.09 -17.73 2.34
CA GLU A 34 -10.77 -16.91 1.31
C GLU A 34 -9.99 -16.95 -0.01
N LEU A 35 -8.66 -16.90 0.04
CA LEU A 35 -7.79 -16.99 -1.13
C LEU A 35 -7.88 -18.36 -1.79
N GLN A 36 -7.94 -19.46 -1.04
CA GLN A 36 -8.16 -20.79 -1.63
C GLN A 36 -9.46 -20.86 -2.45
N HIS A 37 -10.57 -20.35 -1.90
CA HIS A 37 -11.84 -20.32 -2.62
C HIS A 37 -11.79 -19.40 -3.85
N MET A 38 -11.09 -18.26 -3.74
CA MET A 38 -10.89 -17.35 -4.86
C MET A 38 -10.04 -17.98 -5.96
N MET A 39 -8.94 -18.64 -5.61
CA MET A 39 -8.06 -19.36 -6.54
C MET A 39 -8.83 -20.44 -7.30
N TYR A 40 -9.63 -21.25 -6.60
CA TYR A 40 -10.54 -22.20 -7.24
C TYR A 40 -11.56 -21.51 -8.17
N GLY A 41 -12.09 -20.34 -7.80
CA GLY A 41 -12.97 -19.53 -8.64
C GLY A 41 -12.31 -19.01 -9.93
N PHE A 42 -10.97 -18.98 -9.99
CA PHE A 42 -10.16 -18.70 -11.17
C PHE A 42 -9.56 -19.98 -11.81
N GLU A 43 -10.20 -21.14 -11.58
CA GLU A 43 -9.86 -22.44 -12.16
C GLU A 43 -8.57 -23.11 -11.64
N ASP A 44 -8.11 -22.76 -10.43
CA ASP A 44 -7.05 -23.49 -9.73
C ASP A 44 -7.57 -24.80 -9.08
N ASP A 45 -6.65 -25.61 -8.53
CA ASP A 45 -6.99 -26.84 -7.80
C ASP A 45 -7.85 -26.53 -6.56
N PRO A 46 -8.86 -27.35 -6.22
CA PRO A 46 -9.66 -27.16 -5.00
C PRO A 46 -8.85 -27.25 -3.70
N ASN A 47 -7.65 -27.85 -3.74
CA ASN A 47 -6.70 -27.95 -2.64
C ASN A 47 -5.31 -27.46 -3.09
N PRO A 48 -5.13 -26.15 -3.36
CA PRO A 48 -3.87 -25.63 -3.84
C PRO A 48 -2.77 -25.77 -2.78
N LEU A 49 -1.51 -25.79 -3.21
CA LEU A 49 -0.37 -25.90 -2.30
C LEU A 49 -0.36 -24.75 -1.27
N PRO A 50 -0.12 -25.02 0.03
CA PRO A 50 -0.06 -23.97 1.05
C PRO A 50 0.93 -22.84 0.71
N GLU A 51 2.05 -23.18 0.07
CA GLU A 51 3.05 -22.23 -0.37
C GLU A 51 2.53 -21.30 -1.47
N SER A 52 1.71 -21.82 -2.39
CA SER A 52 1.04 -21.02 -3.42
C SER A 52 0.04 -20.04 -2.82
N VAL A 53 -0.75 -20.48 -1.83
CA VAL A 53 -1.71 -19.62 -1.13
C VAL A 53 -0.99 -18.53 -0.33
N ALA A 54 0.11 -18.89 0.35
CA ALA A 54 0.93 -17.92 1.08
C ALA A 54 1.57 -16.87 0.14
N LEU A 55 2.08 -17.29 -1.02
CA LEU A 55 2.59 -16.38 -2.04
C LEU A 55 1.49 -15.46 -2.59
N MET A 56 0.29 -16.01 -2.86
CA MET A 56 -0.85 -15.22 -3.30
C MET A 56 -1.23 -14.17 -2.25
N GLU A 57 -1.20 -14.51 -0.96
CA GLU A 57 -1.43 -13.55 0.13
C GLU A 57 -0.41 -12.41 0.11
N ASP A 58 0.88 -12.72 -0.07
CA ASP A 58 1.93 -11.69 -0.15
C ASP A 58 1.69 -10.76 -1.34
N ILE A 59 1.39 -11.29 -2.53
CA ILE A 59 1.09 -10.53 -3.76
C ILE A 59 -0.14 -9.64 -3.57
N VAL A 60 -1.23 -10.19 -3.03
CA VAL A 60 -2.49 -9.45 -2.84
C VAL A 60 -2.28 -8.29 -1.87
N VAL A 61 -1.58 -8.52 -0.75
CA VAL A 61 -1.33 -7.45 0.22
C VAL A 61 -0.42 -6.38 -0.38
N GLU A 62 0.60 -6.75 -1.14
CA GLU A 62 1.45 -5.79 -1.85
C GLU A 62 0.64 -4.96 -2.86
N TYR A 63 -0.15 -5.60 -3.71
CA TYR A 63 -1.01 -4.96 -4.70
C TYR A 63 -1.99 -3.98 -4.07
N VAL A 64 -2.71 -4.40 -3.02
CA VAL A 64 -3.68 -3.54 -2.33
C VAL A 64 -2.98 -2.36 -1.65
N THR A 65 -1.82 -2.59 -1.03
CA THR A 65 -1.03 -1.52 -0.40
C THR A 65 -0.62 -0.47 -1.43
N GLU A 66 -0.07 -0.90 -2.57
CA GLU A 66 0.34 0.01 -3.64
C GLU A 66 -0.87 0.76 -4.25
N LEU A 67 -1.99 0.07 -4.45
CA LEU A 67 -3.22 0.68 -4.96
C LEU A 67 -3.75 1.77 -4.02
N VAL A 68 -3.76 1.50 -2.71
CA VAL A 68 -4.22 2.46 -1.69
C VAL A 68 -3.26 3.65 -1.61
N HIS A 69 -1.95 3.45 -1.70
CA HIS A 69 -1.00 4.57 -1.75
C HIS A 69 -1.25 5.48 -2.96
N LYS A 70 -1.42 4.90 -4.15
CA LYS A 70 -1.76 5.66 -5.36
C LYS A 70 -3.09 6.41 -5.23
N ALA A 71 -4.10 5.79 -4.61
CA ALA A 71 -5.41 6.41 -4.40
C ALA A 71 -5.32 7.55 -3.38
N GLN A 72 -4.54 7.34 -2.31
CA GLN A 72 -4.27 8.33 -1.28
C GLN A 72 -3.52 9.55 -1.85
N ASP A 73 -2.57 9.36 -2.77
CA ASP A 73 -1.87 10.47 -3.42
C ASP A 73 -2.85 11.39 -4.17
N ILE A 74 -3.87 10.82 -4.83
CA ILE A 74 -4.94 11.57 -5.51
C ILE A 74 -5.88 12.21 -4.48
N GLY A 75 -6.39 11.44 -3.53
CA GLY A 75 -7.33 11.90 -2.50
C GLY A 75 -6.75 12.98 -1.59
N SER A 76 -5.43 12.95 -1.35
CA SER A 76 -4.72 13.94 -0.53
C SER A 76 -4.85 15.37 -1.08
N GLN A 77 -4.96 15.52 -2.40
CA GLN A 77 -5.17 16.82 -3.06
C GLN A 77 -6.52 17.44 -2.69
N ARG A 78 -7.51 16.60 -2.38
CA ARG A 78 -8.86 16.99 -1.92
C ARG A 78 -9.00 16.93 -0.39
N GLY A 79 -7.96 16.50 0.32
CA GLY A 79 -7.97 16.30 1.77
C GLY A 79 -8.76 15.07 2.25
N LYS A 80 -9.26 14.22 1.35
CA LYS A 80 -9.98 12.99 1.71
C LYS A 80 -9.83 11.91 0.63
N LEU A 81 -9.66 10.67 1.06
CA LEU A 81 -9.74 9.50 0.20
C LEU A 81 -11.20 9.16 -0.06
N SER A 82 -11.59 8.93 -1.32
CA SER A 82 -12.93 8.49 -1.68
C SER A 82 -12.91 7.38 -2.75
N VAL A 83 -14.06 6.73 -2.96
CA VAL A 83 -14.21 5.62 -3.92
C VAL A 83 -13.80 6.03 -5.33
N GLU A 84 -14.08 7.28 -5.71
CA GLU A 84 -13.74 7.84 -7.03
C GLU A 84 -12.23 7.84 -7.30
N ASP A 85 -11.38 7.93 -6.27
CA ASP A 85 -9.92 7.86 -6.45
C ASP A 85 -9.49 6.46 -6.93
N PHE A 86 -10.14 5.40 -6.42
CA PHE A 86 -9.91 4.03 -6.87
C PHE A 86 -10.46 3.81 -8.29
N LEU A 87 -11.67 4.29 -8.58
CA LEU A 87 -12.27 4.21 -9.92
C LEU A 87 -11.40 4.93 -10.95
N TYR A 88 -10.80 6.07 -10.58
CA TYR A 88 -9.88 6.79 -11.43
C TYR A 88 -8.63 5.97 -11.76
N LEU A 89 -8.05 5.23 -10.80
CA LEU A 89 -6.87 4.40 -11.05
C LEU A 89 -7.14 3.27 -12.05
N ILE A 90 -8.32 2.66 -11.99
CA ILE A 90 -8.71 1.54 -12.87
C ILE A 90 -9.35 1.98 -14.19
N ARG A 91 -9.53 3.29 -14.44
CA ARG A 91 -10.33 3.82 -15.56
C ARG A 91 -9.93 3.35 -16.96
N LYS A 92 -8.71 2.85 -17.12
CA LYS A 92 -8.18 2.35 -18.40
C LYS A 92 -8.56 0.88 -18.67
N ASP A 93 -9.09 0.19 -17.67
CA ASP A 93 -9.57 -1.19 -17.75
C ASP A 93 -11.11 -1.15 -17.73
N SER A 94 -11.72 -1.05 -18.91
CA SER A 94 -13.17 -0.90 -19.04
C SER A 94 -13.96 -2.07 -18.43
N PRO A 95 -13.59 -3.35 -18.63
CA PRO A 95 -14.25 -4.46 -17.94
C PRO A 95 -14.22 -4.32 -16.41
N LYS A 96 -13.05 -4.00 -15.84
CA LYS A 96 -12.91 -3.82 -14.38
C LYS A 96 -13.72 -2.61 -13.89
N LEU A 97 -13.66 -1.48 -14.60
CA LEU A 97 -14.41 -0.28 -14.25
C LEU A 97 -15.92 -0.51 -14.29
N ASN A 98 -16.42 -1.20 -15.32
CA ASN A 98 -17.85 -1.52 -15.45
C ASN A 98 -18.30 -2.40 -14.29
N ARG A 99 -17.51 -3.43 -13.96
CA ARG A 99 -17.82 -4.33 -12.85
C ARG A 99 -17.78 -3.62 -11.49
N CYS A 100 -16.81 -2.74 -11.26
CA CYS A 100 -16.75 -1.94 -10.05
C CYS A 100 -17.94 -0.97 -9.95
N THR A 101 -18.32 -0.33 -11.06
CA THR A 101 -19.50 0.55 -11.12
C THR A 101 -20.77 -0.23 -10.76
N GLU A 102 -21.00 -1.39 -11.38
CA GLU A 102 -22.17 -2.24 -11.10
C GLU A 102 -22.30 -2.68 -9.63
N LEU A 103 -21.18 -2.91 -8.96
CA LEU A 103 -21.16 -3.39 -7.57
C LEU A 103 -21.22 -2.27 -6.52
N LEU A 104 -20.89 -1.03 -6.88
CA LEU A 104 -20.74 0.09 -5.95
C LEU A 104 -21.79 1.19 -6.11
N LEU A 105 -22.40 1.32 -7.30
CA LEU A 105 -23.33 2.39 -7.67
C LEU A 105 -24.67 1.80 -8.14
#